data_AF-A0A951VRK0-F1
#
_entry.id   AF-A0A951VRK0-F1
#
_cell.length_a   1.000
_cell.length_b   1.000
_cell.length_c   1.000
_cell.angle_alpha   90.00
_cell.angle_beta   90.00
_cell.angle_gamma   90.00
#
_symmetry.space_group_name_H-M   'P 1'
#
loop_
_entity.id
_entity.type
_entity.pdbx_description
1 polymer ?
#
loop_
_entity_poly.entity_id
_entity_poly.type
_entity_poly.pdbx_seq_one_letter_code
_entity_poly.pdbx_strand_id
1 'polypeptide(L)'
;MDKISTLWQGANYQDNLLQSYRNFHLTTQSIFIAIGVGLSVSIVSTSEINKQILLYGLLFVISSVGIYLLCKMKKLILARGQDVDYYHDQIIILEKKLSKEDRVLTAFKVYQKFNRQNVNTDDFFETFELTDKVVNELTEKGKGHTRRFLDHNLFIWFQLIWLTFHIICLISILYI
;
A
#
# COMPACT_ATOMS: atom_id res chain seq x y z
N MET A 1 3.46 -29.59 -15.61
CA MET A 1 3.95 -28.23 -15.24
C MET A 1 4.67 -28.35 -13.92
N ASP A 2 5.87 -27.78 -13.83
CA ASP A 2 6.68 -27.81 -12.60
C ASP A 2 5.94 -27.05 -11.48
N LYS A 3 5.87 -27.63 -10.27
CA LYS A 3 5.13 -27.08 -9.13
C LYS A 3 5.60 -25.67 -8.77
N ILE A 4 6.89 -25.40 -8.94
CA ILE A 4 7.47 -24.08 -8.70
C ILE A 4 6.97 -23.05 -9.72
N SER A 5 6.80 -23.45 -10.99
CA SER A 5 6.27 -22.58 -12.04
C SER A 5 4.83 -22.15 -11.76
N THR A 6 3.98 -23.07 -11.29
CA THR A 6 2.60 -22.75 -10.89
C THR A 6 2.56 -21.75 -9.73
N LEU A 7 3.45 -21.89 -8.75
CA LEU A 7 3.52 -20.95 -7.62
C LEU A 7 4.02 -19.58 -8.05
N TRP A 8 5.00 -19.51 -8.95
CA TRP A 8 5.45 -18.24 -9.53
C TRP A 8 4.35 -17.53 -10.33
N GLN A 9 3.58 -18.27 -11.12
CA GLN A 9 2.42 -17.73 -11.83
C GLN A 9 1.38 -17.18 -10.84
N GLY A 10 1.09 -17.93 -9.77
CA GLY A 10 0.20 -17.49 -8.71
C GLY A 10 0.69 -16.23 -7.98
N ALA A 11 1.97 -16.17 -7.62
CA ALA A 11 2.60 -15.02 -7.01
C ALA A 11 2.49 -13.77 -7.90
N ASN A 12 2.85 -13.91 -9.18
CA ASN A 12 2.78 -12.83 -10.15
C ASN A 12 1.34 -12.34 -10.36
N TYR A 13 0.37 -13.26 -10.46
CA TYR A 13 -1.04 -12.90 -10.58
C TYR A 13 -1.53 -12.09 -9.36
N GLN A 14 -1.23 -12.54 -8.14
CA GLN A 14 -1.63 -11.81 -6.92
C GLN A 14 -0.93 -10.46 -6.79
N ASP A 15 0.35 -10.35 -7.18
CA ASP A 15 1.06 -9.07 -7.14
C ASP A 15 0.46 -8.07 -8.15
N ASN A 16 0.17 -8.51 -9.37
CA ASN A 16 -0.49 -7.68 -10.37
C ASN A 16 -1.88 -7.19 -9.89
N LEU A 17 -2.66 -8.05 -9.23
CA LEU A 17 -3.91 -7.66 -8.61
C LEU A 17 -3.69 -6.62 -7.51
N LEU A 18 -2.73 -6.85 -6.61
CA LEU A 18 -2.38 -5.92 -5.53
C LEU A 18 -2.01 -4.53 -6.09
N GLN A 19 -1.16 -4.47 -7.12
CA GLN A 19 -0.78 -3.21 -7.76
C GLN A 19 -1.96 -2.54 -8.45
N SER A 20 -2.82 -3.31 -9.12
CA SER A 20 -4.04 -2.78 -9.73
C SER A 20 -4.97 -2.13 -8.71
N TYR A 21 -5.16 -2.76 -7.54
CA TYR A 21 -5.96 -2.17 -6.46
C TYR A 21 -5.32 -0.93 -5.85
N ARG A 22 -3.99 -0.91 -5.67
CA ARG A 22 -3.26 0.29 -5.22
C ARG A 22 -3.43 1.45 -6.18
N ASN A 23 -3.25 1.20 -7.49
CA ASN A 23 -3.45 2.21 -8.53
C ASN A 23 -4.89 2.71 -8.55
N PHE A 24 -5.88 1.81 -8.52
CA PHE A 24 -7.28 2.17 -8.47
C PHE A 24 -7.61 3.06 -7.24
N HIS A 25 -7.08 2.71 -6.07
CA HIS A 25 -7.22 3.51 -4.85
C HIS A 25 -6.65 4.93 -5.05
N LEU A 26 -5.42 5.03 -5.53
CA LEU A 26 -4.75 6.32 -5.76
C LEU A 26 -5.52 7.18 -6.76
N THR A 27 -5.91 6.64 -7.91
CA THR A 27 -6.69 7.36 -8.92
C THR A 27 -8.01 7.86 -8.36
N THR A 28 -8.75 6.99 -7.67
CA THR A 28 -10.06 7.33 -7.09
C THR A 28 -9.94 8.43 -6.03
N GLN A 29 -8.97 8.32 -5.11
CA GLN A 29 -8.76 9.36 -4.10
C GLN A 29 -8.27 10.68 -4.70
N SER A 30 -7.42 10.65 -5.72
CA SER A 30 -6.98 11.85 -6.43
C SER A 30 -8.15 12.60 -7.07
N ILE A 31 -9.10 11.87 -7.67
CA ILE A 31 -10.33 12.47 -8.24
C ILE A 31 -11.16 13.13 -7.13
N PHE A 32 -11.42 12.43 -6.03
CA PHE A 32 -12.21 13.01 -4.94
C PHE A 32 -11.51 14.21 -4.29
N ILE A 33 -10.19 14.18 -4.13
CA ILE A 33 -9.43 15.33 -3.62
C ILE A 33 -9.53 16.50 -4.59
N ALA A 34 -9.39 16.29 -5.89
CA ALA A 34 -9.52 17.37 -6.87
C ALA A 34 -10.90 18.05 -6.78
N ILE A 35 -11.97 17.25 -6.65
CA ILE A 35 -13.33 17.77 -6.38
C ILE A 35 -13.37 18.52 -5.04
N GLY A 36 -12.79 17.95 -3.99
CA GLY A 36 -12.73 18.55 -2.66
C GLY A 36 -12.01 19.90 -2.64
N VAL A 37 -10.93 20.05 -3.39
CA VAL A 37 -10.23 21.33 -3.58
C VAL A 37 -11.14 22.34 -4.27
N GLY A 38 -11.78 21.96 -5.38
CA GLY A 38 -12.69 22.85 -6.11
C GLY A 38 -13.87 23.33 -5.26
N LEU A 39 -14.46 22.43 -4.47
CA LEU A 39 -15.52 22.77 -3.52
C LEU A 39 -15.00 23.68 -2.40
N SER A 40 -13.83 23.40 -1.83
CA SER A 40 -13.25 24.21 -0.76
C SER A 40 -12.97 25.64 -1.22
N VAL A 41 -12.37 25.81 -2.41
CA VAL A 41 -12.15 27.14 -3.00
C VAL A 41 -13.46 27.88 -3.24
N SER A 42 -14.49 27.16 -3.73
CA SER A 42 -15.82 27.74 -3.98
C SER A 42 -16.51 28.20 -2.71
N ILE A 43 -16.40 27.44 -1.62
CA ILE A 43 -16.93 27.81 -0.28
C ILE A 43 -16.25 29.10 0.18
N VAL A 44 -14.92 29.13 0.17
CA VAL A 44 -14.13 30.29 0.64
C VAL A 44 -14.37 31.55 -0.19
N SER A 45 -14.62 31.40 -1.49
CA SER A 45 -14.78 32.53 -2.41
C SER A 45 -16.21 33.09 -2.45
N THR A 46 -17.19 32.39 -1.89
CA THR A 46 -18.60 32.81 -1.91
C THR A 46 -18.93 33.60 -0.65
N SER A 47 -19.58 34.75 -0.78
CA SER A 47 -20.03 35.57 0.36
C SER A 47 -21.42 35.22 0.89
N GLU A 48 -22.23 34.48 0.12
CA GLU A 48 -23.58 34.09 0.51
C GLU A 48 -23.59 32.84 1.39
N ILE A 49 -23.97 32.99 2.67
CA ILE A 49 -24.00 31.91 3.67
C ILE A 49 -24.79 30.66 3.21
N ASN A 50 -25.95 30.86 2.56
CA ASN A 50 -26.78 29.75 2.07
C ASN A 50 -26.06 28.90 1.03
N LYS A 51 -25.30 29.55 0.12
CA LYS A 51 -24.51 28.84 -0.89
C LYS A 51 -23.32 28.12 -0.26
N GLN A 52 -22.68 28.72 0.75
CA GLN A 52 -21.59 28.06 1.48
C GLN A 52 -22.06 26.79 2.20
N ILE A 53 -23.20 26.85 2.89
CA ILE A 53 -23.79 25.68 3.57
C ILE A 53 -24.12 24.58 2.56
N LEU A 54 -24.71 24.94 1.41
CA LEU A 54 -25.00 23.97 0.34
C LEU A 54 -23.72 23.30 -0.19
N LEU A 55 -22.71 24.09 -0.53
CA LEU A 55 -21.41 23.60 -1.03
C LEU A 55 -20.68 22.75 0.03
N TYR A 56 -20.77 23.13 1.30
CA TYR A 56 -20.23 22.34 2.41
C TYR A 56 -20.96 20.99 2.56
N GLY A 57 -22.29 20.98 2.39
CA GLY A 57 -23.07 19.74 2.34
C GLY A 57 -22.58 18.81 1.22
N LEU A 58 -22.31 19.35 0.03
CA LEU A 58 -21.71 18.58 -1.07
C LEU A 58 -20.31 18.06 -0.74
N LEU A 59 -19.46 18.90 -0.14
CA LEU A 59 -18.12 18.50 0.32
C LEU A 59 -18.21 17.35 1.32
N PHE A 60 -19.14 17.41 2.26
CA PHE A 60 -19.37 16.36 3.26
C PHE A 60 -19.81 15.03 2.64
N VAL A 61 -20.68 15.07 1.62
CA VAL A 61 -21.11 13.87 0.90
C VAL A 61 -19.93 13.26 0.14
N ILE A 62 -19.17 14.07 -0.62
CA ILE A 62 -18.00 13.62 -1.38
C ILE A 62 -16.93 13.04 -0.43
N SER A 63 -16.62 13.73 0.67
CA SER A 63 -15.62 13.28 1.63
C SER A 63 -16.05 11.99 2.33
N SER A 64 -17.34 11.85 2.68
CA SER A 64 -17.89 10.61 3.25
C SER A 64 -17.73 9.42 2.30
N VAL A 65 -18.06 9.60 1.02
CA VAL A 65 -17.85 8.56 0.00
C VAL A 65 -16.36 8.26 -0.19
N GLY A 66 -15.51 9.30 -0.23
CA GLY A 66 -14.06 9.18 -0.33
C GLY A 66 -13.46 8.38 0.83
N ILE A 67 -13.85 8.68 2.07
CA ILE A 67 -13.42 7.99 3.29
C ILE A 67 -13.95 6.55 3.33
N TYR A 68 -15.21 6.32 2.94
CA TYR A 68 -15.75 4.97 2.84
C TYR A 68 -14.92 4.10 1.90
N LEU A 69 -14.63 4.59 0.69
CA LEU A 69 -13.83 3.87 -0.30
C LEU A 69 -12.39 3.69 0.18
N LEU A 70 -11.79 4.69 0.84
CA LEU A 70 -10.48 4.58 1.47
C LEU A 70 -10.42 3.41 2.46
N CYS A 71 -11.40 3.31 3.36
CA CYS A 71 -11.49 2.23 4.35
C CYS A 71 -11.67 0.85 3.71
N LYS A 72 -12.50 0.75 2.66
CA LYS A 72 -12.72 -0.52 1.94
C LYS A 72 -11.47 -0.95 1.18
N MET A 73 -10.83 -0.02 0.47
CA MET A 73 -9.60 -0.28 -0.28
C MET A 73 -8.43 -0.66 0.64
N LYS A 74 -8.32 -0.05 1.82
CA LYS A 74 -7.32 -0.44 2.83
C LYS A 74 -7.42 -1.91 3.19
N LYS A 75 -8.62 -2.40 3.51
CA LYS A 75 -8.84 -3.81 3.85
C LYS A 75 -8.47 -4.73 2.69
N LEU A 76 -8.85 -4.36 1.47
CA LEU A 76 -8.61 -5.15 0.27
C LEU A 76 -7.10 -5.24 -0.06
N ILE A 77 -6.39 -4.11 -0.03
CA ILE A 77 -4.95 -4.05 -0.29
C ILE A 77 -4.18 -4.85 0.76
N LEU A 78 -4.56 -4.78 2.03
CA LEU A 78 -3.96 -5.59 3.09
C LEU A 78 -4.18 -7.09 2.88
N ALA A 79 -5.40 -7.51 2.54
CA ALA A 79 -5.72 -8.91 2.27
C ALA A 79 -4.93 -9.44 1.05
N ARG A 80 -4.89 -8.68 -0.06
CA ARG A 80 -4.10 -9.05 -1.24
C ARG A 80 -2.61 -9.10 -0.96
N GLY A 81 -2.11 -8.22 -0.09
CA GLY A 81 -0.74 -8.32 0.40
C GLY A 81 -0.47 -9.66 1.11
N GLN A 82 -1.41 -10.15 1.92
CA GLN A 82 -1.28 -11.45 2.58
C GLN A 82 -1.33 -12.61 1.57
N ASP A 83 -2.16 -12.50 0.53
CA ASP A 83 -2.20 -13.50 -0.55
C ASP A 83 -0.85 -13.60 -1.27
N VAL A 84 -0.21 -12.47 -1.58
CA VAL A 84 1.14 -12.44 -2.18
C VAL A 84 2.18 -13.06 -1.23
N ASP A 85 2.10 -12.74 0.06
CA ASP A 85 3.00 -13.30 1.09
C ASP A 85 2.89 -14.82 1.14
N TYR A 86 1.67 -15.36 1.10
CA TYR A 86 1.44 -16.81 1.06
C TYR A 86 2.20 -17.48 -0.09
N TYR A 87 2.09 -16.96 -1.32
CA TYR A 87 2.79 -17.55 -2.47
C TYR A 87 4.31 -17.48 -2.31
N HIS A 88 4.85 -16.35 -1.84
CA HIS A 88 6.28 -16.24 -1.59
C HIS A 88 6.78 -17.25 -0.55
N ASP A 89 6.00 -17.48 0.50
CA ASP A 89 6.35 -18.44 1.55
C ASP A 89 6.39 -19.87 1.00
N GLN A 90 5.41 -20.23 0.16
CA GLN A 90 5.39 -21.53 -0.52
C GLN A 90 6.59 -21.72 -1.46
N ILE A 91 6.99 -20.67 -2.20
CA ILE A 91 8.15 -20.73 -3.09
C ILE A 91 9.43 -20.93 -2.29
N ILE A 92 9.64 -20.18 -1.20
CA ILE A 92 10.84 -20.31 -0.35
C ILE A 92 10.94 -21.71 0.25
N ILE A 93 9.82 -22.28 0.72
CA ILE A 93 9.79 -23.65 1.25
C ILE A 93 10.22 -24.67 0.19
N LEU A 94 9.86 -24.47 -1.08
CA LEU A 94 10.30 -25.35 -2.16
C LEU A 94 11.76 -25.13 -2.54
N GLU A 95 12.23 -23.87 -2.61
CA GLU A 95 13.62 -23.55 -2.91
C GLU A 95 14.60 -24.16 -1.89
N LYS A 96 14.18 -24.40 -0.63
CA LYS A 96 15.00 -25.14 0.35
C LYS A 96 15.44 -26.53 -0.13
N LYS A 97 14.68 -27.15 -1.04
CA LYS A 97 15.00 -28.48 -1.60
C LYS A 97 15.95 -28.42 -2.80
N LEU A 98 16.19 -27.23 -3.33
CA LEU A 98 17.04 -27.01 -4.49
C LEU A 98 18.50 -26.76 -4.07
N SER A 99 19.42 -26.85 -5.03
CA SER A 99 20.81 -26.42 -4.86
C SER A 99 20.85 -24.93 -4.48
N LYS A 100 21.93 -24.45 -3.85
CA LYS A 100 22.03 -23.04 -3.41
C LYS A 100 21.88 -22.06 -4.58
N GLU A 101 22.42 -22.41 -5.75
CA GLU A 101 22.41 -21.60 -6.97
C GLU A 101 21.00 -21.38 -7.52
N ASP A 102 20.10 -22.34 -7.30
CA ASP A 102 18.72 -22.31 -7.82
C ASP A 102 17.72 -21.59 -6.89
N ARG A 103 18.15 -21.11 -5.71
CA ARG A 103 17.27 -20.49 -4.70
C ARG A 103 17.05 -19.00 -4.95
N VAL A 104 16.62 -18.65 -6.16
CA VAL A 104 16.63 -17.26 -6.67
C VAL A 104 15.76 -16.32 -5.83
N LEU A 105 14.53 -16.69 -5.44
CA LEU A 105 13.67 -15.83 -4.64
C LEU A 105 14.22 -15.63 -3.22
N THR A 106 14.70 -16.71 -2.62
CA THR A 106 15.33 -16.67 -1.30
C THR A 106 16.57 -15.78 -1.34
N ALA A 107 17.38 -15.90 -2.40
CA ALA A 107 18.55 -15.06 -2.62
C ALA A 107 18.19 -13.59 -2.73
N PHE A 108 17.19 -13.29 -3.53
CA PHE A 108 16.66 -11.95 -3.66
C PHE A 108 16.14 -11.38 -2.33
N LYS A 109 15.40 -12.16 -1.53
CA LYS A 109 14.89 -11.68 -0.22
C LYS A 109 16.01 -11.44 0.80
N VAL A 110 17.04 -12.28 0.81
CA VAL A 110 18.23 -12.08 1.65
C VAL A 110 18.94 -10.80 1.22
N TYR A 111 19.18 -10.61 -0.08
CA TYR A 111 19.75 -9.37 -0.62
C TYR A 111 18.92 -8.15 -0.20
N GLN A 112 17.60 -8.20 -0.36
CA GLN A 112 16.71 -7.09 -0.03
C GLN A 112 16.76 -6.70 1.45
N LYS A 113 16.92 -7.68 2.35
CA LYS A 113 16.94 -7.47 3.80
C LYS A 113 18.31 -7.06 4.33
N PHE A 114 19.37 -7.72 3.88
CA PHE A 114 20.71 -7.59 4.47
C PHE A 114 21.68 -6.74 3.63
N ASN A 115 21.51 -6.70 2.30
CA ASN A 115 22.48 -6.06 1.42
C ASN A 115 22.16 -4.59 1.06
N ARG A 116 21.09 -4.00 1.63
CA ARG A 116 20.95 -2.53 1.61
C ARG A 116 21.98 -1.82 2.51
N GLN A 117 22.80 -2.57 3.26
CA GLN A 117 23.75 -2.06 4.26
C GLN A 117 25.21 -2.51 4.07
N ASN A 118 25.64 -2.87 2.85
CA ASN A 118 27.02 -3.29 2.49
C ASN A 118 27.41 -4.71 2.97
N VAL A 119 26.89 -5.77 2.33
CA VAL A 119 27.41 -7.14 2.51
C VAL A 119 27.62 -7.79 1.15
N ASN A 120 28.84 -8.19 0.81
CA ASN A 120 29.13 -8.89 -0.44
C ASN A 120 28.26 -10.15 -0.54
N THR A 121 27.33 -10.19 -1.50
CA THR A 121 26.28 -11.22 -1.55
C THR A 121 26.83 -12.61 -1.78
N ASP A 122 27.92 -12.70 -2.54
CA ASP A 122 28.52 -13.96 -2.94
C ASP A 122 29.15 -14.66 -1.73
N ASP A 123 29.90 -13.92 -0.90
CA ASP A 123 30.48 -14.42 0.36
C ASP A 123 29.40 -14.79 1.40
N PHE A 124 28.29 -14.04 1.42
CA PHE A 124 27.17 -14.33 2.32
C PHE A 124 26.43 -15.60 1.89
N PHE A 125 26.17 -15.81 0.60
CA PHE A 125 25.48 -17.01 0.12
C PHE A 125 26.29 -18.31 0.30
N GLU A 126 27.60 -18.22 0.19
CA GLU A 126 28.49 -19.36 0.44
C GLU A 126 28.43 -19.82 1.91
N THR A 127 28.37 -18.88 2.86
CA THR A 127 28.43 -19.15 4.30
C THR A 127 27.06 -19.23 4.99
N PHE A 128 25.99 -18.76 4.35
CA PHE A 128 24.67 -18.66 4.97
C PHE A 128 23.91 -19.99 4.96
N GLU A 129 23.68 -20.54 6.15
CA GLU A 129 22.77 -21.65 6.35
C GLU A 129 21.33 -21.16 6.51
N LEU A 130 20.46 -21.65 5.61
CA LEU A 130 19.02 -21.40 5.61
C LEU A 130 18.32 -22.17 6.75
N THR A 131 18.50 -21.70 7.97
CA THR A 131 17.76 -22.19 9.14
C THR A 131 16.30 -21.73 9.11
N ASP A 132 15.40 -22.48 9.76
CA ASP A 132 13.96 -22.13 9.81
C ASP A 132 13.71 -20.76 10.46
N LYS A 133 14.59 -20.35 11.38
CA LYS A 133 14.57 -19.02 12.01
C LYS A 133 14.80 -17.90 11.00
N VAL A 134 15.76 -18.07 10.10
CA VAL A 134 16.07 -17.12 9.02
C VAL A 134 14.91 -17.02 8.03
N VAL A 135 14.25 -18.14 7.73
CA VAL A 135 13.12 -18.18 6.79
C VAL A 135 11.95 -17.37 7.32
N ASN A 136 11.55 -17.59 8.57
CA ASN A 136 10.53 -16.77 9.23
C ASN A 136 10.91 -15.28 9.26
N GLU A 137 12.19 -15.01 9.39
CA GLU A 137 12.74 -13.65 9.38
C GLU A 137 12.74 -12.98 8.00
N LEU A 138 12.77 -13.75 6.91
CA LEU A 138 12.68 -13.28 5.53
C LEU A 138 11.22 -13.10 5.08
N THR A 139 10.27 -13.80 5.71
CA THR A 139 8.85 -13.77 5.36
C THR A 139 8.04 -12.77 6.19
N GLU A 140 8.20 -12.73 7.52
CA GLU A 140 7.47 -11.79 8.38
C GLU A 140 8.13 -10.41 8.50
N LYS A 141 9.45 -10.39 8.73
CA LYS A 141 10.21 -9.15 9.02
C LYS A 141 10.88 -8.52 7.81
N GLY A 142 10.92 -9.23 6.68
CA GLY A 142 11.48 -8.76 5.40
C GLY A 142 10.55 -7.88 4.55
N LYS A 143 9.38 -7.50 5.06
CA LYS A 143 8.45 -6.58 4.37
C LYS A 143 9.14 -5.24 4.17
N GLY A 144 9.65 -4.99 2.95
CA GLY A 144 10.41 -3.80 2.62
C GLY A 144 9.73 -2.52 3.11
N HIS A 145 10.51 -1.56 3.60
CA HIS A 145 10.03 -0.30 4.17
C HIS A 145 8.92 0.38 3.34
N THR A 146 9.04 0.32 2.01
CA THR A 146 8.08 0.82 1.04
C THR A 146 6.68 0.23 1.22
N ARG A 147 6.57 -1.07 1.50
CA ARG A 147 5.27 -1.74 1.68
C ARG A 147 4.59 -1.31 2.97
N ARG A 148 5.33 -1.21 4.08
CA ARG A 148 4.80 -0.68 5.34
C ARG A 148 4.34 0.78 5.18
N PHE A 149 5.10 1.58 4.45
CA PHE A 149 4.75 2.97 4.18
C PHE A 149 3.45 3.09 3.35
N LEU A 150 3.36 2.35 2.23
CA LEU A 150 2.18 2.38 1.36
C LEU A 150 0.93 1.77 2.01
N ASP A 151 1.08 0.69 2.76
CA ASP A 151 -0.06 -0.04 3.32
C ASP A 151 -0.62 0.61 4.60
N HIS A 152 0.12 1.52 5.25
CA HIS A 152 -0.31 2.19 6.48
C HIS A 152 -0.39 3.71 6.35
N ASN A 153 0.72 4.37 6.00
CA ASN A 153 0.82 5.83 6.07
C ASN A 153 0.00 6.52 4.99
N LEU A 154 -0.05 5.94 3.78
CA LEU A 154 -0.80 6.50 2.65
C LEU A 154 -2.27 6.80 3.00
N PHE A 155 -2.93 5.87 3.70
CA PHE A 155 -4.32 6.02 4.12
C PHE A 155 -4.51 7.11 5.17
N ILE A 156 -3.55 7.28 6.07
CA ILE A 156 -3.56 8.35 7.09
C ILE A 156 -3.43 9.71 6.42
N TRP A 157 -2.53 9.85 5.45
CA TRP A 157 -2.35 11.11 4.73
C TRP A 157 -3.61 11.58 4.01
N PHE A 158 -4.34 10.67 3.36
CA PHE A 158 -5.63 11.02 2.74
C PHE A 158 -6.66 11.51 3.78
N GLN A 159 -6.72 10.89 4.96
CA GLN A 159 -7.61 11.35 6.03
C GLN A 159 -7.24 12.76 6.53
N LEU A 160 -5.95 13.05 6.68
CA LEU A 160 -5.46 14.37 7.08
C LEU A 160 -5.80 15.45 6.06
N ILE A 161 -5.74 15.13 4.76
CA ILE A 161 -6.14 16.06 3.69
C ILE A 161 -7.63 16.39 3.81
N TRP A 162 -8.49 15.38 3.97
CA TRP A 162 -9.93 15.60 4.17
C TRP A 162 -10.22 16.46 5.39
N LEU A 163 -9.56 16.18 6.51
CA LEU A 163 -9.71 16.96 7.73
C LEU A 163 -9.33 18.43 7.50
N THR A 164 -8.25 18.68 6.76
CA THR A 164 -7.81 20.03 6.40
C THR A 164 -8.87 20.79 5.61
N PHE A 165 -9.51 20.15 4.62
CA PHE A 165 -10.60 20.78 3.86
C PHE A 165 -11.78 21.15 4.76
N HIS A 166 -12.20 20.24 5.65
CA HIS A 166 -13.29 20.52 6.57
C HIS A 166 -12.97 21.67 7.53
N ILE A 167 -11.75 21.72 8.08
CA ILE A 167 -11.32 22.80 8.97
C ILE A 167 -11.36 24.15 8.24
N ILE A 168 -10.75 24.25 7.06
CA ILE A 168 -10.70 25.50 6.29
C ILE A 168 -12.11 25.99 5.94
N CYS A 169 -12.98 25.08 5.46
CA CYS A 169 -14.33 25.44 5.08
C CYS A 169 -15.18 25.86 6.29
N LEU A 170 -15.06 25.17 7.43
CA LEU A 170 -15.79 25.55 8.65
C LEU A 170 -15.34 26.91 9.18
N ILE A 171 -14.03 27.20 9.17
CA ILE A 171 -13.52 28.54 9.50
C ILE A 171 -14.14 29.57 8.57
N SER A 172 -14.12 29.33 7.25
CA SER A 172 -14.71 30.29 6.30
C SER A 172 -16.19 30.57 6.54
N ILE A 173 -16.96 29.58 7.01
CA ILE A 173 -18.39 29.74 7.30
C ILE A 173 -18.62 30.49 8.61
N LEU A 174 -17.75 30.30 9.62
CA LEU A 174 -17.90 30.90 10.95
C LEU A 174 -17.43 32.36 11.02
N TYR A 175 -16.55 32.78 10.11
CA TYR A 175 -15.94 34.12 10.11
C TYR A 175 -16.55 35.08 9.05
N ILE A 176 -17.76 34.77 8.56
CA ILE A 176 -18.62 35.64 7.73
C ILE A 176 -19.83 36.07 8.56
#